data_AF-A0A9P5MYL5-F1
#
_entry.id   AF-A0A9P5MYL5-F1
#
_cell.length_a   1.000
_cell.length_b   1.000
_cell.length_c   1.000
_cell.angle_alpha   90.00
_cell.angle_beta   90.00
_cell.angle_gamma   90.00
#
_symmetry.space_group_name_H-M   'P 1'
#
loop_
_entity.id
_entity.type
_entity.pdbx_description
1 polymer ?
#
loop_
_entity_poly.entity_id
_entity_poly.type
_entity_poly.pdbx_seq_one_letter_code
_entity_poly.pdbx_strand_id
1 'polypeptide(L)'
;MSQAIGNTALAYARVWHHADAKERVLGKLAERIAIVLMGKHKPIYDPSLDCGDYVVVTNASQVKVTGRKADQIVYRKHTLYPGGLKEIKYRDMMDKKPDEIIRKAVSGMLPKNKLRDRRLERLRIFEGPDMGIFQKNILKRWEDGTLNSSQPS
;
A
#
# COMPACT_ATOMS: atom_id res chain seq x y z
N MET A 1 3.36 -34.11 6.64
CA MET A 1 3.91 -33.10 7.57
C MET A 1 5.38 -32.71 7.31
N SER A 2 6.17 -33.46 6.53
CA SER A 2 7.59 -33.20 6.29
C SER A 2 7.91 -31.79 5.73
N GLN A 3 7.09 -31.25 4.82
CA GLN A 3 7.35 -29.97 4.14
C GLN A 3 7.28 -28.72 5.05
N ALA A 4 6.67 -28.82 6.24
CA ALA A 4 6.50 -27.70 7.16
C ALA A 4 7.56 -27.67 8.27
N ILE A 5 8.41 -28.70 8.37
CA ILE A 5 9.39 -28.86 9.45
C ILE A 5 10.74 -28.31 8.95
N GLY A 6 11.23 -27.25 9.57
CA GLY A 6 12.51 -26.61 9.21
C GLY A 6 12.61 -25.18 9.72
N ASN A 7 13.66 -24.47 9.31
CA ASN A 7 13.82 -23.05 9.63
C ASN A 7 12.87 -22.19 8.78
N THR A 8 11.79 -21.70 9.39
CA THR A 8 10.75 -20.91 8.73
C THR A 8 10.94 -19.39 8.90
N ALA A 9 11.97 -18.94 9.63
CA ALA A 9 12.14 -17.53 10.00
C ALA A 9 12.18 -16.60 8.78
N LEU A 10 12.87 -17.00 7.72
CA LEU A 10 12.97 -16.22 6.48
C LEU A 10 11.63 -16.10 5.75
N ALA A 11 10.80 -17.15 5.76
CA ALA A 11 9.49 -17.11 5.12
C ALA A 11 8.55 -16.11 5.81
N TYR A 12 8.60 -16.03 7.15
CA TYR A 12 7.81 -15.07 7.93
C TYR A 12 8.44 -13.66 8.02
N ALA A 13 9.70 -13.50 7.60
CA ALA A 13 10.34 -12.20 7.59
C ALA A 13 9.53 -11.18 6.76
N ARG A 14 9.38 -9.97 7.29
CA ARG A 14 8.65 -8.90 6.63
C ARG A 14 9.60 -8.11 5.73
N VAL A 15 9.30 -8.13 4.45
CA VAL A 15 10.10 -7.49 3.42
C VAL A 15 9.52 -6.11 3.11
N TRP A 16 10.34 -5.18 2.61
CA TRP A 16 9.88 -3.87 2.15
C TRP A 16 9.83 -3.83 0.63
N HIS A 17 8.63 -3.67 0.09
CA HIS A 17 8.38 -3.52 -1.35
C HIS A 17 8.21 -2.05 -1.72
N HIS A 18 8.69 -1.69 -2.90
CA HIS A 18 8.46 -0.37 -3.50
C HIS A 18 7.44 -0.46 -4.64
N ALA A 19 6.52 0.50 -4.70
CA ALA A 19 5.57 0.64 -5.79
C ALA A 19 5.48 2.09 -6.26
N ASP A 20 5.78 2.33 -7.53
CA ASP A 20 5.57 3.64 -8.15
C ASP A 20 4.11 3.77 -8.63
N ALA A 21 3.39 4.77 -8.11
CA ALA A 21 2.01 5.06 -8.48
C ALA A 21 1.89 5.85 -9.79
N LYS A 22 3.01 6.38 -10.33
CA LYS A 22 3.03 7.14 -11.58
C LYS A 22 2.37 6.36 -12.73
N GLU A 23 1.35 6.98 -13.32
CA GLU A 23 0.54 6.43 -14.42
C GLU A 23 -0.20 5.11 -14.13
N ARG A 24 -0.24 4.67 -12.87
CA ARG A 24 -0.96 3.46 -12.49
C ARG A 24 -2.43 3.76 -12.21
N VAL A 25 -3.29 2.82 -12.58
CA VAL A 25 -4.72 2.90 -12.27
C VAL A 25 -4.94 2.58 -10.79
N LEU A 26 -5.56 3.51 -10.05
CA LEU A 26 -5.77 3.45 -8.60
C LEU A 26 -6.28 2.09 -8.10
N GLY A 27 -7.34 1.57 -8.71
CA GLY A 27 -7.96 0.31 -8.28
C GLY A 27 -7.03 -0.90 -8.41
N LYS A 28 -6.36 -1.03 -9.56
CA LYS A 28 -5.41 -2.13 -9.84
C LYS A 28 -4.18 -2.04 -8.95
N LEU A 29 -3.70 -0.82 -8.69
CA LEU A 29 -2.59 -0.59 -7.77
C LEU A 29 -2.99 -0.99 -6.35
N ALA A 30 -4.15 -0.52 -5.87
CA ALA A 30 -4.63 -0.80 -4.53
C ALA A 30 -4.88 -2.31 -4.28
N GLU A 31 -5.41 -3.03 -5.27
CA GLU A 31 -5.60 -4.47 -5.23
C GLU A 31 -4.27 -5.21 -5.00
N ARG A 32 -3.25 -4.92 -5.82
CA ARG A 32 -1.93 -5.54 -5.70
C ARG A 32 -1.27 -5.22 -4.36
N ILE A 33 -1.38 -3.98 -3.90
CA ILE A 33 -0.87 -3.58 -2.58
C ILE A 33 -1.57 -4.38 -1.48
N ALA A 34 -2.90 -4.53 -1.53
CA ALA A 34 -3.66 -5.27 -0.53
C ALA A 34 -3.23 -6.75 -0.45
N ILE A 35 -2.95 -7.39 -1.59
CA ILE A 35 -2.42 -8.77 -1.66
C ILE A 35 -1.10 -8.87 -0.88
N VAL A 36 -0.17 -7.94 -1.11
CA VAL A 36 1.15 -7.90 -0.45
C VAL A 36 1.02 -7.63 1.06
N LEU A 37 0.16 -6.68 1.45
CA LEU A 37 -0.09 -6.37 2.86
C LEU A 37 -0.72 -7.55 3.61
N MET A 38 -1.57 -8.34 2.95
CA MET A 38 -2.13 -9.57 3.53
C MET A 38 -1.11 -10.72 3.58
N GLY A 39 -0.09 -10.70 2.72
CA GLY A 39 0.88 -11.80 2.59
C GLY A 39 0.45 -12.91 1.64
N LYS A 40 -0.63 -12.71 0.86
CA LYS A 40 -1.18 -13.73 -0.05
C LYS A 40 -0.23 -14.12 -1.19
N HIS A 41 0.83 -13.35 -1.43
CA HIS A 41 1.89 -13.68 -2.37
C HIS A 41 2.89 -14.71 -1.80
N LYS A 42 2.90 -14.94 -0.48
CA LYS A 42 3.75 -15.94 0.16
C LYS A 42 3.02 -17.29 0.21
N PRO A 43 3.66 -18.41 -0.13
CA PRO A 43 3.04 -19.73 -0.07
C PRO A 43 2.70 -20.18 1.36
N ILE A 44 3.32 -19.55 2.37
CA ILE A 44 3.04 -19.78 3.80
C ILE A 44 1.84 -19.00 4.34
N TYR A 45 1.06 -18.36 3.46
CA TYR A 45 -0.08 -17.55 3.86
C TYR A 45 -1.13 -18.38 4.60
N ASP A 46 -1.57 -17.86 5.74
CA ASP A 46 -2.71 -18.38 6.48
C ASP A 46 -3.63 -17.22 6.89
N PRO A 47 -4.97 -17.35 6.75
CA PRO A 47 -5.90 -16.27 7.09
C PRO A 47 -5.89 -15.84 8.57
N SER A 48 -5.52 -16.73 9.48
CA SER A 48 -5.47 -16.45 10.93
C SER A 48 -4.20 -15.70 11.34
N LEU A 49 -3.13 -15.81 10.54
CA LEU A 49 -1.83 -15.19 10.80
C LEU A 49 -1.62 -13.92 9.98
N ASP A 50 -0.87 -12.96 10.54
CA ASP A 50 -0.46 -11.76 9.82
C ASP A 50 1.00 -11.85 9.33
N CYS A 51 1.21 -12.44 8.16
CA CYS A 51 2.54 -12.69 7.57
C CYS A 51 2.91 -11.76 6.40
N GLY A 52 2.11 -10.72 6.14
CA GLY A 52 2.32 -9.83 5.01
C GLY A 52 3.52 -8.89 5.16
N ASP A 53 3.79 -8.15 4.08
CA ASP A 53 4.99 -7.31 3.96
C ASP A 53 4.69 -5.82 4.09
N TYR A 54 5.73 -4.99 4.09
CA TYR A 54 5.63 -3.53 4.01
C TYR A 54 5.55 -3.09 2.56
N VAL A 55 4.82 -2.01 2.30
CA VAL A 55 4.74 -1.41 0.97
C VAL A 55 4.96 0.09 1.09
N VAL A 56 5.93 0.58 0.33
CA VAL A 56 6.23 2.01 0.15
C VAL A 56 5.75 2.42 -1.23
N VAL A 57 4.81 3.36 -1.28
CA VAL A 57 4.26 3.90 -2.51
C VAL A 57 4.81 5.31 -2.73
N THR A 58 5.31 5.59 -3.93
CA THR A 58 5.76 6.93 -4.34
C THR A 58 4.89 7.50 -5.45
N ASN A 59 5.02 8.80 -5.69
CA ASN A 59 4.31 9.54 -6.74
C ASN A 59 2.78 9.40 -6.62
N ALA A 60 2.23 9.40 -5.41
CA ALA A 60 0.79 9.25 -5.19
C ALA A 60 -0.02 10.35 -5.91
N SER A 61 0.57 11.55 -6.08
CA SER A 61 0.02 12.66 -6.86
C SER A 61 -0.15 12.38 -8.36
N GLN A 62 0.38 11.28 -8.87
CA GLN A 62 0.33 10.92 -10.29
C GLN A 62 -0.51 9.65 -10.55
N VAL A 63 -1.27 9.20 -9.54
CA VAL A 63 -2.17 8.05 -9.70
C VAL A 63 -3.34 8.40 -10.62
N LYS A 64 -3.68 7.48 -11.54
CA LYS A 64 -4.73 7.68 -12.53
C LYS A 64 -6.04 7.01 -12.09
N VAL A 65 -7.16 7.67 -12.39
CA VAL A 65 -8.51 7.07 -12.35
C VAL A 65 -9.09 7.08 -13.75
N THR A 66 -9.83 6.03 -14.12
CA THR A 66 -10.35 5.86 -15.48
C THR A 66 -11.70 6.54 -15.68
N GLY A 67 -11.98 6.99 -16.90
CA GLY A 67 -13.26 7.58 -17.29
C GLY A 67 -13.57 8.90 -16.56
N ARG A 68 -14.85 9.14 -16.24
CA ARG A 68 -15.32 10.35 -15.54
C ARG A 68 -15.23 10.26 -14.01
N LYS A 69 -14.50 9.27 -13.49
CA LYS A 69 -14.43 8.98 -12.04
C LYS A 69 -13.80 10.11 -11.23
N ALA A 70 -12.84 10.84 -11.81
CA ALA A 70 -12.22 11.98 -11.14
C ALA A 70 -13.23 13.07 -10.73
N ASP A 71 -14.37 13.14 -11.43
CA ASP A 71 -15.37 14.19 -11.26
C ASP A 71 -16.55 13.70 -10.42
N GLN A 72 -16.77 12.38 -10.42
CA GLN A 72 -17.89 11.72 -9.77
C GLN A 72 -17.56 11.21 -8.37
N ILE A 73 -16.29 10.91 -8.09
CA ILE A 73 -15.89 10.38 -6.78
C ILE A 73 -15.98 11.50 -5.73
N VAL A 74 -16.81 11.25 -4.72
CA VAL A 74 -16.96 12.10 -3.54
C VAL A 74 -16.68 11.27 -2.30
N TYR A 75 -15.70 11.70 -1.52
CA TYR A 75 -15.35 11.08 -0.25
C TYR A 75 -16.21 11.65 0.87
N ARG A 76 -16.97 10.77 1.53
CA ARG A 76 -17.89 11.14 2.61
C ARG A 76 -17.35 10.72 3.97
N LYS A 77 -17.56 11.55 4.98
CA LYS A 77 -17.35 11.23 6.39
C LYS A 77 -18.49 11.84 7.21
N HIS A 78 -19.03 11.09 8.17
CA HIS A 78 -20.09 11.57 9.05
C HIS A 78 -19.60 11.54 10.51
N THR A 79 -19.96 12.55 11.31
CA THR A 79 -19.59 12.63 12.74
C THR A 79 -20.64 12.02 13.67
N LEU A 80 -21.74 11.51 13.14
CA LEU A 80 -22.94 10.98 13.83
C LEU A 80 -23.85 12.04 14.48
N TYR A 81 -23.51 13.34 14.37
CA TYR A 81 -24.41 14.43 14.73
C TYR A 81 -25.26 14.87 13.53
N PRO A 82 -26.50 15.34 13.73
CA PRO A 82 -27.30 15.97 12.67
C PRO A 82 -26.51 17.11 12.00
N GLY A 83 -26.47 17.13 10.66
CA GLY A 83 -25.65 18.09 9.89
C GLY A 83 -24.15 17.78 9.85
N GLY A 84 -23.70 16.67 10.45
CA GLY A 84 -22.30 16.27 10.56
C GLY A 84 -21.68 15.64 9.31
N LEU A 85 -22.35 15.71 8.15
CA LEU A 85 -21.85 15.16 6.89
C LEU A 85 -20.78 16.07 6.29
N LYS A 86 -19.59 15.51 6.05
CA LYS A 86 -18.51 16.16 5.32
C LYS A 86 -18.25 15.42 4.03
N GLU A 87 -18.25 16.16 2.93
CA GLU A 87 -17.98 15.66 1.58
C GLU A 87 -16.77 16.37 1.01
N ILE A 88 -15.89 15.62 0.35
CA ILE A 88 -14.70 16.14 -0.33
C ILE A 88 -14.65 15.51 -1.72
N LYS A 89 -14.60 16.33 -2.77
CA LYS A 89 -14.49 15.81 -4.14
C LYS A 89 -13.11 15.20 -4.36
N TYR A 90 -13.02 14.27 -5.29
CA TYR A 90 -11.74 13.61 -5.61
C TYR A 90 -10.65 14.62 -6.00
N ARG A 91 -10.95 15.61 -6.85
CA ARG A 91 -10.00 16.66 -7.24
C ARG A 91 -9.44 17.39 -6.01
N ASP A 92 -10.31 17.88 -5.13
CA ASP A 92 -9.90 18.58 -3.91
C ASP A 92 -9.06 17.69 -2.97
N MET A 93 -9.37 16.39 -2.91
CA MET A 93 -8.58 15.44 -2.12
C MET A 93 -7.23 15.16 -2.77
N MET A 94 -7.17 15.09 -4.09
CA MET A 94 -5.94 14.87 -4.85
C MET A 94 -4.95 16.03 -4.67
N ASP A 95 -5.46 17.26 -4.59
CA ASP A 95 -4.63 18.45 -4.37
C ASP A 95 -4.16 18.60 -2.92
N LYS A 96 -4.99 18.23 -1.95
CA LYS A 96 -4.69 18.42 -0.52
C LYS A 96 -3.96 17.25 0.13
N LYS A 97 -4.36 16.01 -0.21
CA LYS A 97 -3.96 14.74 0.43
C LYS A 97 -4.06 13.57 -0.56
N PRO A 98 -3.22 13.52 -1.61
CA PRO A 98 -3.24 12.44 -2.59
C PRO A 98 -2.89 11.07 -1.98
N ASP A 99 -2.15 11.06 -0.86
CA ASP A 99 -1.84 9.85 -0.09
C ASP A 99 -3.10 9.15 0.45
N GLU A 100 -4.06 9.92 0.97
CA GLU A 100 -5.31 9.42 1.53
C GLU A 100 -6.18 8.69 0.50
N ILE A 101 -6.09 9.07 -0.78
CA ILE A 101 -6.82 8.41 -1.88
C ILE A 101 -6.40 6.94 -1.99
N ILE A 102 -5.08 6.70 -2.04
CA ILE A 102 -4.52 5.35 -2.13
C ILE A 102 -4.79 4.59 -0.83
N ARG A 103 -4.59 5.26 0.33
CA ARG A 103 -4.84 4.66 1.65
C ARG A 103 -6.28 4.18 1.79
N LYS A 104 -7.26 4.99 1.39
CA LYS A 104 -8.70 4.63 1.41
C LYS A 104 -9.01 3.49 0.46
N ALA A 105 -8.46 3.51 -0.75
CA ALA A 105 -8.65 2.43 -1.72
C ALA A 105 -8.14 1.09 -1.18
N VAL A 106 -6.91 1.05 -0.65
CA VAL A 106 -6.32 -0.16 -0.06
C VAL A 106 -7.09 -0.59 1.19
N SER A 107 -7.47 0.35 2.06
CA SER A 107 -8.25 0.08 3.27
C SER A 107 -9.63 -0.52 2.97
N GLY A 108 -10.20 -0.19 1.81
CA GLY A 108 -11.42 -0.80 1.26
C GLY A 108 -11.23 -2.27 0.89
N MET A 109 -10.07 -2.62 0.32
CA MET A 109 -9.72 -3.97 -0.13
C MET A 109 -9.31 -4.94 0.99
N LEU A 110 -8.95 -4.42 2.17
CA LEU A 110 -8.57 -5.24 3.31
C LEU A 110 -9.79 -5.84 4.05
N PRO A 111 -9.72 -7.12 4.50
CA PRO A 111 -10.76 -7.76 5.30
C PRO A 111 -11.10 -6.95 6.55
N LYS A 112 -12.38 -6.85 6.91
CA LYS A 112 -12.85 -6.09 8.08
C LYS A 112 -12.67 -6.92 9.35
N ASN A 113 -11.47 -6.90 9.91
CA ASN A 113 -11.13 -7.60 11.15
C ASN A 113 -10.05 -6.84 11.95
N LYS A 114 -9.64 -7.38 13.11
CA LYS A 114 -8.62 -6.79 13.99
C LYS A 114 -7.23 -6.66 13.36
N LEU A 115 -6.94 -7.38 12.27
CA LEU A 115 -5.66 -7.31 11.56
C LEU A 115 -5.62 -6.18 10.53
N ARG A 116 -6.78 -5.60 10.19
CA ARG A 116 -6.90 -4.57 9.15
C ARG A 116 -6.02 -3.35 9.42
N ASP A 117 -6.08 -2.82 10.63
CA ASP A 117 -5.38 -1.58 10.97
C ASP A 117 -3.86 -1.81 10.98
N ARG A 118 -3.41 -2.94 11.56
CA ARG A 118 -2.00 -3.38 11.51
C ARG A 118 -1.49 -3.59 10.08
N ARG A 119 -2.32 -4.14 9.18
CA ARG A 119 -1.99 -4.27 7.76
C ARG A 119 -1.86 -2.91 7.09
N LEU A 120 -2.75 -1.98 7.41
CA LEU A 120 -2.76 -0.64 6.82
C LEU A 120 -1.63 0.25 7.33
N GLU A 121 -1.17 0.08 8.57
CA GLU A 121 0.00 0.77 9.13
C GLU A 121 1.31 0.45 8.40
N ARG A 122 1.39 -0.73 7.79
CA ARG A 122 2.54 -1.16 6.97
C ARG A 122 2.58 -0.50 5.58
N LEU A 123 1.52 0.21 5.20
CA LEU A 123 1.46 1.00 3.98
C LEU A 123 1.98 2.43 4.22
N ARG A 124 3.13 2.73 3.61
CA ARG A 124 3.74 4.07 3.58
C ARG A 124 3.51 4.67 2.19
N ILE A 125 3.03 5.91 2.15
CA ILE A 125 2.64 6.56 0.89
C ILE A 125 3.25 7.95 0.88
N PHE A 126 3.89 8.30 -0.22
CA PHE A 126 4.54 9.57 -0.46
C PHE A 126 3.95 10.22 -1.72
N GLU A 127 3.75 11.54 -1.65
CA GLU A 127 3.14 12.30 -2.74
C GLU A 127 4.06 12.39 -3.96
N GLY A 128 5.37 12.47 -3.71
CA GLY A 128 6.43 12.58 -4.71
C GLY A 128 7.34 11.35 -4.79
N PRO A 129 8.51 11.49 -5.45
CA PRO A 129 9.43 10.39 -5.68
C PRO A 129 10.28 10.04 -4.45
N ASP A 130 10.38 10.96 -3.49
CA ASP A 130 11.14 10.75 -2.26
C ASP A 130 10.44 9.78 -1.31
N MET A 131 11.21 8.84 -0.78
CA MET A 131 10.78 7.78 0.15
C MET A 131 11.25 8.04 1.59
N GLY A 132 12.01 9.12 1.79
CA GLY A 132 12.62 9.49 3.06
C GLY A 132 13.48 8.35 3.63
N ILE A 133 13.33 8.10 4.93
CA ILE A 133 14.10 7.10 5.67
C ILE A 133 13.92 5.66 5.16
N PHE A 134 12.83 5.37 4.43
CA PHE A 134 12.52 4.00 4.01
C PHE A 134 13.30 3.56 2.77
N GLN A 135 13.94 4.48 2.05
CA GLN A 135 14.71 4.15 0.84
C GLN A 135 15.80 3.09 1.10
N LYS A 136 16.43 3.13 2.28
CA LYS A 136 17.47 2.18 2.68
C LYS A 136 16.93 0.78 3.01
N ASN A 137 15.64 0.67 3.34
CA ASN A 137 15.03 -0.57 3.81
C ASN A 137 14.45 -1.43 2.68
N ILE A 138 14.26 -0.84 1.49
CA ILE A 138 13.65 -1.52 0.34
C ILE A 138 14.48 -2.74 -0.03
N LEU A 139 13.80 -3.85 -0.30
CA LEU A 139 14.44 -5.08 -0.75
C LEU A 139 15.24 -4.81 -2.02
N LYS A 140 16.54 -5.10 -1.96
CA LYS A 140 17.43 -5.04 -3.12
C LYS A 140 17.71 -6.47 -3.60
N ARG A 141 17.76 -6.65 -4.91
CA ARG A 141 18.01 -7.92 -5.59
C ARG A 141 19.09 -7.75 -6.65
N TRP A 142 19.86 -8.81 -6.86
CA TRP A 142 20.90 -8.85 -7.88
C TRP A 142 20.28 -8.85 -9.28
N GLU A 143 19.19 -9.62 -9.44
CA GLU A 143 18.45 -9.80 -10.70
C GLU A 143 17.93 -8.48 -11.28
N ASP A 144 17.42 -7.60 -10.41
CA ASP A 144 16.84 -6.31 -10.82
C ASP A 144 17.89 -5.18 -10.87
N GLY A 145 19.18 -5.48 -10.67
CA GLY A 145 20.28 -4.51 -10.67
C GLY A 145 20.26 -3.51 -9.51
N THR A 146 19.28 -3.59 -8.61
CA THR A 146 19.08 -2.67 -7.48
C THR A 146 20.15 -2.79 -6.39
N LEU A 147 20.89 -3.90 -6.37
CA LEU A 147 22.08 -4.07 -5.53
C LEU A 147 23.34 -3.37 -6.07
N ASN A 148 23.41 -3.16 -7.39
CA ASN A 148 24.63 -2.69 -8.08
C ASN A 148 24.72 -1.17 -8.21
N SER A 149 23.71 -0.41 -7.76
CA SER A 149 23.82 1.04 -7.68
C SER A 149 24.78 1.41 -6.55
N SER A 150 26.01 1.69 -6.95
CA SER A 150 27.09 2.30 -6.17
C SER A 150 26.58 3.26 -5.11
N GLN A 151 26.69 2.86 -3.84
CA GLN A 151 26.78 3.85 -2.77
C GLN A 151 28.26 4.25 -2.68
N PRO A 152 28.66 5.51 -3.00
CA PRO A 152 29.94 5.99 -2.55
C PRO A 152 29.93 6.03 -1.02
N SER A 153 31.09 5.69 -0.47
CA SER A 153 31.43 5.59 0.96
C SER A 153 31.02 6.80 1.77
#